data_AF-A0A533YZW2-F1
#
_entry.id   AF-A0A533YZW2-F1
#
_cell.length_a   1.000
_cell.length_b   1.000
_cell.length_c   1.000
_cell.angle_alpha   90.00
_cell.angle_beta   90.00
_cell.angle_gamma   90.00
#
_symmetry.space_group_name_H-M   'P 1'
#
loop_
_entity.id
_entity.type
_entity.pdbx_description
1 polymer ?
#
loop_
_entity_poly.entity_id
_entity_poly.type
_entity_poly.pdbx_seq_one_letter_code
_entity_poly.pdbx_strand_id
1 'polypeptide(L)'
;MSRKKPRAARPSVSPRNSPKKTAVKSQASSPSSERATRPDVFPVVGIGASAGGLEACTTMLSHLPLDSGMAFVLVQHLDPKHESVLSDLLARSTRMPVMQVQDGVEVHPNHLYVIPPNRSIELVG
;
A
#
# COMPACT_ATOMS: atom_id res chain seq x y z
N MET A 1 -54.18 -37.37 13.97
CA MET A 1 -53.21 -38.34 14.53
C MET A 1 -51.98 -37.55 14.98
N SER A 2 -51.86 -37.23 16.26
CA SER A 2 -51.22 -38.03 17.31
C SER A 2 -49.69 -37.98 17.30
N ARG A 3 -49.18 -37.11 18.18
CA ARG A 3 -48.15 -37.36 19.21
C ARG A 3 -46.81 -38.01 18.79
N LYS A 4 -45.75 -37.20 18.94
CA LYS A 4 -44.37 -37.58 19.29
C LYS A 4 -44.33 -38.77 20.26
N LYS A 5 -43.32 -39.64 20.12
CA LYS A 5 -42.61 -40.33 21.23
C LYS A 5 -41.31 -41.03 20.73
N PRO A 6 -40.38 -41.44 21.62
CA PRO A 6 -39.03 -40.85 21.71
C PRO A 6 -37.92 -41.92 21.81
N ARG A 7 -36.77 -41.58 22.45
CA ARG A 7 -35.61 -42.39 22.93
C ARG A 7 -34.37 -42.29 22.03
N ALA A 8 -33.13 -42.42 22.51
CA ALA A 8 -32.50 -42.42 23.84
C ALA A 8 -30.96 -42.31 23.61
N ALA A 9 -30.22 -42.16 24.71
CA ALA A 9 -28.82 -41.81 24.83
C ALA A 9 -27.76 -42.76 24.19
N ARG A 10 -26.55 -42.20 24.06
CA ARG A 10 -25.26 -42.81 23.67
C ARG A 10 -24.79 -43.92 24.63
N PRO A 11 -23.93 -44.85 24.14
CA PRO A 11 -22.58 -44.98 24.71
C PRO A 11 -21.49 -45.09 23.61
N SER A 12 -20.35 -44.42 23.74
CA SER A 12 -19.06 -44.94 24.25
C SER A 12 -18.48 -46.11 23.45
N VAL A 13 -17.55 -45.82 22.52
CA VAL A 13 -16.39 -46.68 22.25
C VAL A 13 -15.21 -45.80 21.79
N SER A 14 -14.13 -45.77 22.56
CA SER A 14 -12.75 -45.73 22.05
C SER A 14 -12.16 -47.11 22.36
N PRO A 15 -11.34 -47.71 21.48
CA PRO A 15 -9.91 -47.55 21.70
C PRO A 15 -9.01 -47.67 20.43
N ARG A 16 -7.85 -47.00 20.50
CA ARG A 16 -6.50 -47.58 20.31
C ARG A 16 -6.25 -48.37 19.00
N ASN A 17 -5.42 -47.86 18.09
CA ASN A 17 -3.96 -48.00 18.14
C ASN A 17 -3.27 -47.41 16.88
N SER A 18 -2.17 -46.73 17.12
CA SER A 18 -1.10 -46.24 16.22
C SER A 18 -0.47 -47.39 15.39
N PRO A 19 0.40 -47.16 14.35
CA PRO A 19 1.67 -46.43 14.54
C PRO A 19 2.31 -45.70 13.33
N LYS A 20 3.12 -44.69 13.71
CA LYS A 20 4.47 -44.33 13.19
C LYS A 20 4.62 -44.03 11.69
N LYS A 21 5.11 -42.82 11.38
CA LYS A 21 6.55 -42.63 11.11
C LYS A 21 6.93 -41.16 10.82
N THR A 22 8.03 -40.74 11.46
CA THR A 22 9.09 -39.82 10.97
C THR A 22 8.68 -38.39 10.59
N ALA A 23 9.13 -37.40 11.37
CA ALA A 23 10.36 -36.61 11.13
C ALA A 23 9.98 -35.34 10.33
N VAL A 24 10.50 -34.13 10.52
CA VAL A 24 11.76 -33.61 11.08
C VAL A 24 11.45 -32.20 11.60
N LYS A 25 12.05 -31.85 12.74
CA LYS A 25 12.11 -30.49 13.27
C LYS A 25 13.19 -29.75 12.46
N SER A 26 12.81 -28.84 11.56
CA SER A 26 13.80 -28.01 10.83
C SER A 26 13.79 -26.59 11.37
N GLN A 27 14.79 -26.32 12.22
CA GLN A 27 15.34 -24.98 12.41
C GLN A 27 16.31 -24.70 11.27
N ALA A 28 16.15 -23.55 10.62
CA ALA A 28 17.14 -22.74 9.87
C ALA A 28 16.28 -21.87 8.92
N SER A 29 16.44 -20.56 8.79
CA SER A 29 17.51 -19.67 9.18
C SER A 29 17.04 -18.26 8.81
N SER A 30 17.20 -17.31 9.73
CA SER A 30 17.13 -15.88 9.43
C SER A 30 18.14 -15.51 8.32
N PRO A 31 17.92 -14.37 7.65
CA PRO A 31 18.77 -13.25 8.05
C PRO A 31 17.90 -12.16 8.64
N SER A 32 18.05 -11.99 9.95
CA SER A 32 17.84 -10.73 10.63
C SER A 32 18.77 -9.72 9.95
N SER A 33 18.25 -8.92 9.02
CA SER A 33 18.95 -7.70 8.64
C SER A 33 18.59 -6.67 9.69
N GLU A 34 19.27 -6.78 10.82
CA GLU A 34 19.44 -5.71 11.78
C GLU A 34 20.32 -4.66 11.08
N ARG A 35 19.74 -3.99 10.07
CA ARG A 35 20.32 -2.77 9.54
C ARG A 35 20.19 -1.76 10.65
N ALA A 36 21.34 -1.45 11.24
CA ALA A 36 21.55 -0.27 12.07
C ALA A 36 20.62 0.86 11.60
N THR A 37 19.88 1.40 12.56
CA THR A 37 19.00 2.59 12.46
C THR A 37 19.79 3.77 11.92
N ARG A 38 20.05 3.74 10.61
CA ARG A 38 20.15 4.93 9.81
C ARG A 38 18.76 5.59 9.93
N PRO A 39 18.65 6.92 10.02
CA PRO A 39 17.35 7.54 9.75
C PRO A 39 16.81 6.89 8.47
N ASP A 40 15.52 6.56 8.43
CA ASP A 40 14.88 5.99 7.24
C ASP A 40 14.97 7.04 6.12
N VAL A 41 16.13 7.12 5.47
CA VAL A 41 16.38 8.01 4.34
C VAL A 41 15.84 7.28 3.13
N PHE A 42 14.81 7.87 2.54
CA PHE A 42 14.22 7.39 1.30
C PHE A 42 14.34 8.48 0.22
N PRO A 43 14.44 8.09 -1.05
CA PRO A 43 14.49 9.05 -2.15
C PRO A 43 13.13 9.73 -2.37
N VAL A 44 13.19 11.02 -2.73
CA VAL A 44 12.02 11.80 -3.17
C VAL A 44 12.18 12.13 -4.65
N VAL A 45 11.16 11.82 -5.44
CA VAL A 45 11.14 12.03 -6.89
C VAL A 45 10.20 13.18 -7.23
N GLY A 46 10.77 14.30 -7.67
CA GLY A 46 10.00 15.44 -8.21
C GLY A 46 9.69 15.25 -9.69
N ILE A 47 8.42 15.40 -10.07
CA ILE A 47 7.94 15.26 -11.45
C ILE A 47 7.30 16.59 -11.88
N GLY A 48 7.86 17.22 -12.91
CA GLY A 48 7.30 18.43 -13.51
C GLY A 48 6.55 18.11 -14.80
N ALA A 49 5.33 18.61 -14.94
CA ALA A 49 4.50 18.38 -16.12
C ALA A 49 3.70 19.63 -16.52
N SER A 50 3.33 19.73 -17.80
CA SER A 50 2.54 20.83 -18.37
C SER A 50 1.56 20.25 -19.40
N ALA A 51 1.39 20.88 -20.58
CA ALA A 51 0.54 20.34 -21.65
C ALA A 51 0.96 18.91 -22.04
N GLY A 52 0.00 17.98 -22.07
CA GLY A 52 0.20 16.58 -22.45
C GLY A 52 0.93 15.70 -21.41
N GLY A 53 1.42 16.27 -20.30
CA GLY A 53 2.18 15.52 -19.30
C GLY A 53 1.34 14.57 -18.43
N LEU A 54 0.02 14.78 -18.37
CA LEU A 54 -0.88 13.97 -17.56
C LEU A 54 -0.95 12.50 -18.01
N GLU A 55 -1.01 12.26 -19.32
CA GLU A 55 -1.03 10.89 -19.86
C GLU A 55 0.29 10.18 -19.55
N ALA A 56 1.42 10.85 -19.75
CA ALA A 56 2.74 10.30 -19.44
C ALA A 56 2.88 9.97 -17.94
N CYS A 57 2.44 10.86 -17.06
CA CYS A 57 2.43 10.63 -15.61
C CYS A 57 1.53 9.45 -15.25
N THR A 58 0.35 9.36 -15.85
CA THR A 58 -0.60 8.26 -15.65
C THR A 58 0.00 6.92 -16.04
N THR A 59 0.61 6.83 -17.23
CA THR A 59 1.28 5.61 -17.69
C THR A 59 2.41 5.23 -16.74
N MET A 60 3.27 6.17 -16.37
CA MET A 60 4.34 5.91 -15.41
C MET A 60 3.80 5.37 -14.08
N LEU A 61 2.81 6.04 -13.49
CA LEU A 61 2.21 5.65 -12.21
C LEU A 61 1.55 4.27 -12.23
N SER A 62 0.99 3.85 -13.39
CA SER A 62 0.37 2.54 -13.55
C SER A 62 1.37 1.37 -13.56
N HIS A 63 2.64 1.66 -13.85
CA HIS A 63 3.72 0.68 -13.87
C HIS A 63 4.61 0.73 -12.63
N LEU A 64 4.42 1.71 -11.75
CA LEU A 64 5.22 1.84 -10.54
C LEU A 64 4.77 0.81 -9.47
N PRO A 65 5.72 0.12 -8.81
CA PRO A 65 5.41 -0.74 -7.69
C PRO A 65 4.92 0.08 -6.49
N LEU A 66 4.01 -0.49 -5.71
CA LEU A 66 3.41 0.19 -4.55
C LEU A 66 4.38 0.31 -3.37
N ASP A 67 5.41 -0.53 -3.34
CA ASP A 67 6.44 -0.64 -2.32
C ASP A 67 7.80 -0.17 -2.86
N SER A 68 7.79 0.79 -3.79
CA SER A 68 9.01 1.38 -4.38
C SER A 68 10.03 1.88 -3.36
N GLY A 69 9.59 2.20 -2.13
CA GLY A 69 10.40 2.81 -1.09
C GLY A 69 10.69 4.28 -1.38
N MET A 70 9.96 4.92 -2.29
CA MET A 70 10.18 6.31 -2.72
C MET A 70 8.93 7.14 -2.53
N ALA A 71 9.09 8.44 -2.27
CA ALA A 71 7.99 9.40 -2.35
C ALA A 71 7.99 10.10 -3.71
N PHE A 72 6.81 10.39 -4.24
CA PHE A 72 6.65 11.09 -5.50
C PHE A 72 5.95 12.42 -5.29
N VAL A 73 6.46 13.49 -5.90
CA VAL A 73 5.88 14.84 -5.84
C VAL A 73 5.60 15.30 -7.27
N LEU A 74 4.33 15.41 -7.65
CA LEU A 74 3.90 15.84 -8.97
C LEU A 74 3.51 17.32 -8.96
N VAL A 75 4.25 18.10 -9.73
CA VAL A 75 4.01 19.51 -10.02
C VAL A 75 3.52 19.63 -11.46
N GLN A 76 2.21 19.67 -11.62
CA GLN A 76 1.56 19.91 -12.89
C GLN A 76 1.22 21.40 -13.00
N HIS A 77 1.59 22.05 -14.11
CA HIS A 77 1.02 23.35 -14.47
C HIS A 77 -0.48 23.15 -14.73
N LEU A 78 -1.29 23.56 -13.77
CA LEU A 78 -2.75 23.48 -13.79
C LEU A 78 -3.33 24.80 -14.31
N ASP A 79 -4.44 24.74 -15.03
CA ASP A 79 -5.21 25.94 -15.36
C ASP A 79 -5.77 26.55 -14.06
N PRO A 80 -5.49 27.83 -13.74
CA PRO A 80 -5.97 28.49 -12.53
C PRO A 80 -7.50 28.51 -12.36
N LYS A 81 -8.26 28.35 -13.45
CA LYS A 81 -9.71 28.59 -13.50
C LYS A 81 -10.56 27.34 -13.25
N HIS A 82 -9.94 26.17 -13.11
CA HIS A 82 -10.65 24.91 -12.91
C HIS A 82 -10.20 24.25 -11.61
N GLU A 83 -11.15 23.80 -10.79
CA GLU A 83 -10.84 22.91 -9.67
C GLU A 83 -10.10 21.69 -10.20
N SER A 84 -8.96 21.40 -9.59
CA SER A 84 -8.06 20.37 -10.06
C SER A 84 -8.62 18.99 -9.73
N VAL A 85 -9.28 18.36 -10.70
CA VAL A 85 -9.66 16.93 -10.67
C VAL A 85 -8.45 15.99 -10.80
N LEU A 86 -7.23 16.56 -10.79
CA LEU A 86 -5.98 15.86 -11.04
C LEU A 86 -5.74 14.75 -10.01
N SER A 87 -5.95 15.04 -8.73
CA SER A 87 -5.77 14.07 -7.64
C SER A 87 -6.63 12.82 -7.87
N ASP A 88 -7.90 13.02 -8.21
CA ASP A 88 -8.86 11.94 -8.46
C ASP A 88 -8.54 11.16 -9.73
N LEU A 89 -8.09 11.84 -10.80
CA LEU A 89 -7.66 11.19 -12.02
C LEU A 89 -6.44 10.29 -11.78
N LEU A 90 -5.45 10.80 -11.04
CA LEU A 90 -4.23 10.05 -10.74
C LEU A 90 -4.49 8.91 -9.75
N ALA A 91 -5.41 9.08 -8.81
CA ALA A 91 -5.83 8.03 -7.87
C ALA A 91 -6.46 6.81 -8.58
N ARG A 92 -6.95 6.97 -9.81
CA ARG A 92 -7.44 5.84 -10.63
C ARG A 92 -6.31 5.09 -11.34
N SER A 93 -5.14 5.71 -11.46
CA SER A 93 -3.99 5.23 -12.22
C SER A 93 -2.95 4.52 -11.37
N THR A 94 -3.04 4.61 -10.04
CA THR A 94 -2.14 3.93 -9.10
C THR A 94 -2.91 3.46 -7.87
N ARG A 95 -2.33 2.52 -7.11
CA ARG A 95 -2.85 2.16 -5.78
C ARG A 95 -2.06 2.81 -4.64
N MET A 96 -1.02 3.59 -4.95
CA MET A 96 -0.36 4.42 -3.94
C MET A 96 -1.37 5.46 -3.42
N PRO A 97 -1.33 5.83 -2.13
CA PRO A 97 -2.10 6.95 -1.63
C PRO A 97 -1.73 8.23 -2.41
N VAL A 98 -2.76 8.87 -2.99
CA VAL A 98 -2.62 10.13 -3.70
C VAL A 98 -3.18 11.23 -2.82
N MET A 99 -2.36 12.23 -2.51
CA MET A 99 -2.73 13.33 -1.61
C MET A 99 -2.37 14.67 -2.23
N GLN A 100 -3.29 15.63 -2.13
CA GLN A 100 -2.96 17.01 -2.41
C GLN A 100 -2.15 17.58 -1.25
N VAL A 101 -1.06 18.26 -1.55
CA VAL A 101 -0.14 18.79 -0.53
C VAL A 101 -0.79 19.94 0.24
N GLN A 102 -0.61 19.91 1.55
CA GLN A 102 -0.89 21.00 2.48
C GLN A 102 0.43 21.43 3.13
N ASP A 103 0.45 22.64 3.68
CA ASP A 103 1.63 23.13 4.36
C ASP A 103 1.97 22.28 5.59
N GLY A 104 3.26 22.02 5.82
CA GLY A 104 3.75 21.19 6.92
C GLY A 104 3.44 19.69 6.83
N VAL A 105 3.03 19.18 5.67
CA VAL A 105 2.83 17.73 5.47
C VAL A 105 4.15 16.98 5.57
N GLU A 106 4.17 15.93 6.40
CA GLU A 106 5.30 15.00 6.46
C GLU A 106 5.32 14.10 5.21
N VAL A 107 6.51 13.95 4.64
CA VAL A 107 6.71 13.12 3.45
C VAL A 107 6.94 11.67 3.89
N HIS A 108 6.18 10.75 3.32
CA HIS A 108 6.31 9.31 3.56
C HIS A 108 6.63 8.58 2.25
N PRO A 109 7.42 7.49 2.30
CA PRO A 109 7.64 6.65 1.13
C PRO A 109 6.34 6.01 0.67
N ASN A 110 6.29 5.58 -0.59
CA ASN A 110 5.14 4.93 -1.22
C ASN A 110 3.88 5.81 -1.34
N HIS A 111 4.07 7.13 -1.34
CA HIS A 111 3.01 8.13 -1.48
C HIS A 111 3.23 8.99 -2.72
N LEU A 112 2.12 9.42 -3.33
CA LEU A 112 2.10 10.42 -4.39
C LEU A 112 1.48 11.70 -3.86
N TYR A 113 2.26 12.77 -3.90
CA TYR A 113 1.88 14.12 -3.50
C TYR A 113 1.62 14.97 -4.74
N VAL A 114 0.50 15.69 -4.77
CA VAL A 114 0.10 16.53 -5.91
C VAL A 114 0.00 17.97 -5.44
N ILE A 115 0.60 18.89 -6.21
CA ILE A 115 0.53 20.31 -5.88
C ILE A 115 -0.90 20.87 -6.02
N PRO A 116 -1.35 21.73 -5.11
CA PRO A 116 -2.54 22.53 -5.35
C PRO A 116 -2.37 23.53 -6.49
N PRO A 117 -3.47 23.90 -7.19
CA PRO A 117 -3.41 24.92 -8.24
C PRO A 117 -2.94 26.27 -7.66
N ASN A 118 -2.23 27.06 -8.47
CA ASN A 118 -1.74 28.40 -8.11
C ASN A 118 -0.83 28.46 -6.88
N ARG A 119 -0.04 27.40 -6.64
CA ARG A 119 0.91 27.32 -5.53
C ARG A 119 2.29 26.87 -6.01
N SER A 120 3.29 27.11 -5.18
CA SER A 120 4.62 26.52 -5.26
C SER A 120 4.77 25.47 -4.17
N ILE A 121 5.70 24.53 -4.36
CA ILE A 121 6.06 23.52 -3.36
C ILE A 121 7.54 23.65 -3.04
N GLU A 122 7.88 23.43 -1.78
CA GLU A 122 9.25 23.42 -1.27
C GLU A 122 9.40 22.19 -0.37
N LEU A 123 10.54 21.51 -0.47
CA LEU A 123 10.91 20.44 0.45
C LEU A 123 11.92 21.02 1.45
N VAL A 124 11.59 20.88 2.74
CA VAL A 124 12.40 21.37 3.86
C VAL A 124 12.84 20.17 4.69
N GLY A 125 14.12 20.14 5.09
CA GLY A 125 14.74 19.04 5.83
C GLY A 125 15.65 19.51 6.95
#